data_AF-A0A855K9S8-F1
#
_entry.id   AF-A0A855K9S8-F1
#
_cell.length_a   1.000
_cell.length_b   1.000
_cell.length_c   1.000
_cell.angle_alpha   90.00
_cell.angle_beta   90.00
_cell.angle_gamma   90.00
#
_symmetry.space_group_name_H-M   'P 1'
#
loop_
_entity.id
_entity.type
_entity.pdbx_description
1 polymer ?
#
loop_
_entity_poly.entity_id
_entity_poly.type
_entity_poly.pdbx_seq_one_letter_code
_entity_poly.pdbx_strand_id
1 'polypeptide(L)' 'MRILVVGAGAIGGYFGGRLLQAGRDVTFLVRPKRASELASDGLVIKSPNGDVTLKNP' A
#
# COMPACT_ATOMS: atom_id res chain seq x y z
N MET A 1 15.93 6.66 1.32
CA MET A 1 15.82 5.87 0.08
C MET A 1 14.36 5.91 -0.36
N ARG A 2 14.09 6.14 -1.65
CA ARG A 2 12.74 6.19 -2.22
C ARG A 2 12.42 4.87 -2.91
N ILE A 3 11.24 4.32 -2.67
CA ILE A 3 10.83 3.00 -3.16
C ILE A 3 9.56 3.16 -3.99
N LEU A 4 9.61 2.76 -5.26
CA LEU A 4 8.44 2.67 -6.12
C LEU A 4 7.94 1.23 -6.16
N VAL A 5 6.68 1.02 -5.80
CA VAL A 5 6.00 -0.28 -5.94
C VAL A 5 5.04 -0.19 -7.13
N VAL A 6 5.31 -0.97 -8.18
CA VAL A 6 4.44 -1.03 -9.35
C VAL A 6 3.30 -2.01 -9.07
N GLY A 7 2.13 -1.46 -8.78
CA GLY A 7 0.92 -2.21 -8.44
C GLY A 7 0.69 -2.38 -6.94
N ALA A 8 -0.55 -2.18 -6.51
CA ALA A 8 -1.03 -2.44 -5.14
C ALA A 8 -2.01 -3.63 -5.12
N GLY A 9 -1.58 -4.74 -5.74
CA GLY A 9 -2.23 -6.05 -5.65
C GLY A 9 -1.82 -6.80 -4.38
N ALA A 10 -1.98 -8.13 -4.34
CA ALA A 10 -1.69 -8.93 -3.14
C ALA A 10 -0.26 -8.73 -2.61
N ILE A 11 0.75 -9.00 -3.44
CA ILE A 11 2.17 -8.93 -3.03
C ILE A 11 2.63 -7.48 -2.88
N GLY A 12 2.39 -6.64 -3.90
CA GLY A 12 2.82 -5.24 -3.90
C GLY A 12 2.18 -4.44 -2.75
N GLY A 13 0.88 -4.61 -2.53
CA GLY A 13 0.18 -3.98 -1.42
C GLY A 13 0.68 -4.47 -0.07
N TYR A 14 0.91 -5.78 0.11
CA TYR A 14 1.41 -6.31 1.38
C TYR A 14 2.80 -5.76 1.73
N PHE A 15 3.79 -5.98 0.87
CA PHE A 15 5.16 -5.57 1.18
C PHE A 15 5.37 -4.06 1.11
N GLY A 16 4.76 -3.40 0.12
CA GLY A 16 4.77 -1.94 0.04
C GLY A 16 4.12 -1.29 1.27
N GLY A 17 2.99 -1.84 1.73
CA GLY A 17 2.31 -1.34 2.92
C GLY A 17 3.10 -1.61 4.20
N ARG A 18 3.77 -2.76 4.34
CA ARG A 18 4.67 -3.01 5.49
C ARG A 18 5.88 -2.08 5.51
N LEU A 19 6.45 -1.77 4.34
CA LEU A 19 7.52 -0.76 4.22
C LEU A 19 7.02 0.63 4.60
N LEU A 20 5.83 1.01 4.13
CA LEU A 20 5.20 2.29 4.48
C LEU A 20 4.90 2.37 5.98
N GLN A 21 4.39 1.29 6.58
CA GLN A 21 4.17 1.17 8.04
C GLN A 21 5.46 1.34 8.85
N ALA A 22 6.60 0.88 8.31
CA ALA A 22 7.93 1.09 8.90
C ALA A 22 8.50 2.50 8.66
N GLY A 23 7.68 3.45 8.18
CA GLY A 23 8.08 4.84 7.93
C GLY A 23 9.07 4.98 6.79
N ARG A 24 9.06 4.07 5.81
CA ARG A 24 9.86 4.20 4.58
C ARG A 24 9.09 5.02 3.55
N ASP A 25 9.83 5.73 2.72
CA ASP A 25 9.30 6.54 1.63
C ASP A 25 8.92 5.62 0.45
N VAL A 26 7.63 5.28 0.39
CA VAL A 26 7.05 4.34 -0.57
C VAL A 26 6.02 5.10 -1.40
N THR A 27 6.04 4.87 -2.71
CA THR A 27 5.00 5.34 -3.64
C THR A 27 4.46 4.15 -4.42
N PHE A 28 3.14 4.07 -4.57
CA PHE A 28 2.50 3.07 -5.42
C PHE A 28 2.17 3.63 -6.80
N LEU A 29 2.68 3.00 -7.85
CA LEU A 29 2.24 3.26 -9.22
C LEU A 29 1.13 2.26 -9.58
N VAL A 30 -0.09 2.75 -9.73
CA VAL A 30 -1.28 1.93 -10.01
C VAL A 30 -2.12 2.51 -11.14
N ARG A 31 -3.04 1.70 -11.67
CA ARG A 31 -4.02 2.16 -12.66
C ARG A 31 -5.07 3.08 -12.01
N PRO A 32 -5.71 3.99 -12.76
CA PRO A 32 -6.64 4.99 -12.20
C PRO A 32 -7.72 4.42 -11.27
N LYS A 33 -8.38 3.33 -11.68
CA LYS A 33 -9.38 2.64 -10.83
C LYS A 33 -8.82 2.27 -9.45
N ARG A 34 -7.61 1.71 -9.42
CA ARG A 34 -6.97 1.28 -8.16
C ARG A 34 -6.50 2.48 -7.34
N ALA A 35 -6.09 3.57 -7.99
CA ALA A 35 -5.76 4.82 -7.29
C ALA A 35 -6.99 5.39 -6.56
N SER A 36 -8.17 5.39 -7.22
CA SER A 36 -9.41 5.82 -6.59
C SER A 36 -9.79 4.97 -5.38
N GLU A 37 -9.68 3.64 -5.49
CA GLU A 37 -9.94 2.71 -4.37
C GLU A 37 -8.98 2.95 -3.19
N LEU A 38 -7.69 3.15 -3.46
CA LEU A 38 -6.70 3.44 -2.41
C LEU A 38 -6.93 4.80 -1.75
N ALA A 39 -7.40 5.79 -2.50
CA ALA A 39 -7.73 7.11 -1.96
C ALA A 39 -9.00 7.09 -1.09
N SER A 40 -10.01 6.30 -1.45
CA SER A 40 -11.25 6.20 -0.67
C SER A 40 -11.10 5.32 0.56
N ASP A 41 -10.51 4.14 0.40
CA ASP A 41 -10.55 3.08 1.40
C ASP A 41 -9.22 2.91 2.14
N GLY A 42 -8.14 3.47 1.57
CA GLY A 42 -6.77 3.20 2.00
C GLY A 42 -6.25 1.85 1.52
N LEU A 43 -5.01 1.53 1.91
CA LEU A 43 -4.42 0.22 1.74
C LEU A 43 -4.73 -0.62 2.97
N VAL A 44 -5.68 -1.54 2.83
CA VAL A 44 -6.11 -2.48 3.87
C VAL A 44 -5.34 -3.78 3.73
N ILE A 45 -4.60 -4.15 4.78
CA ILE A 45 -3.90 -5.41 4.89
C ILE A 45 -4.56 -6.21 6.00
N LYS A 46 -5.08 -7.39 5.63
CA LYS A 46 -5.51 -8.41 6.59
C LYS A 46 -4.47 -9.51 6.64
N SER A 47 -3.93 -9.78 7.82
CA SER A 47 -2.76 -10.66 7.96
C SER A 47 -2.72 -11.33 9.32
N PRO A 48 -2.28 -12.60 9.40
CA PRO A 48 -1.95 -13.23 10.68
C PRO A 48 -0.92 -12.44 11.49
N ASN A 49 -0.11 -11.62 10.83
CA ASN A 49 0.94 -10.80 11.44
C ASN A 49 0.41 -9.41 11.85
N GLY A 50 -0.90 -9.27 12.03
CA GLY A 50 -1.57 -8.04 12.44
C GLY A 50 -2.14 -7.26 11.26
N ASP A 51 -3.42 -6.92 11.37
CA ASP A 51 -4.13 -6.10 10.39
C ASP A 51 -3.63 -4.65 10.43
N VAL A 52 -3.67 -3.98 9.29
CA VAL A 52 -3.35 -2.56 9.19
C VAL A 52 -4.15 -1.90 8.07
N THR A 53 -4.59 -0.68 8.32
CA THR A 53 -5.19 0.19 7.31
C THR A 53 -4.37 1.46 7.21
N LEU A 54 -3.75 1.68 6.04
CA LEU A 54 -2.94 2.86 5.76
C LEU A 54 -3.75 3.83 4.90
N LYS A 55 -4.05 5.02 5.42
CA LYS A 55 -4.79 6.06 4.69
C LYS A 55 -3.85 6.83 3.77
N ASN A 56 -4.33 7.19 2.58
CA ASN A 56 -3.57 7.91 1.55
C ASN A 56 -2.18 7.28 1.28
N PRO A 57 -2.14 5.97 0.99
CA PRO A 57 -0.90 5.22 0.77
C PRO A 57 -0.23 5.53 -0.58
#